data_AF-A0A7E6EQS9-F1
#
_entry.id   AF-A0A7E6EQS9-F1
#
_cell.length_a   1.000
_cell.length_b   1.000
_cell.length_c   1.000
_cell.angle_alpha   90.00
_cell.angle_beta   90.00
_cell.angle_gamma   90.00
#
_symmetry.space_group_name_H-M   'P 1'
#
loop_
_entity.id
_entity.type
_entity.pdbx_description
1 polymer ?
#
loop_
_entity_poly.entity_id
_entity_poly.type
_entity_poly.pdbx_seq_one_letter_code
_entity_poly.pdbx_strand_id
1 'polypeptide(L)'
;MMETACSHSELDYRIKQWEKKLRDLSLEIVKSGNKKIPCLLLQVKSYLDDEQLHTKEYPAIKKLLWKYKFFQAILVFLKRDYRVDGGWTTAAKLSKLLSQICTGVDFADSVEFKDDCLPTADRNMLMLAVRIHDDLMESSLNARDVLINDFRTVSDALIYLTSGYAFLVKPVLTDENLLKLLMTDDVVIGTEIINLIRTILRLNWHVLKQLDSKIIHTFLDEIIYKLSVYTEPKIQIASCNCILEFCEHYPALIDLLCTKYKGLRIILMKQAEKIHCRELKPLLVLLNAGSSERVQKQKHHQAVEKIQSAWRGYITRKKLKKANEAISKLQKCYLSRKETREKEQENLRELSQKNEQMQSFQLLKMRSFREKQLQKMELTPAYQILKYQAEEMENAAICIQKNWRGYRIRCQQSKFHTEYKQRRAAIIIQRAVRRWLKRTKSNISLIPTKLKPQTLTEERRTVVQQQITDWREIHSVKKTGFL
;
A
#
# COMPACT_ATOMS: atom_id res chain seq x y z
N MET A 1 24.55 3.55 34.64
CA MET A 1 24.33 2.45 35.61
C MET A 1 23.69 2.88 36.92
N MET A 2 23.66 4.17 37.29
CA MET A 2 22.97 4.64 38.51
C MET A 2 21.48 5.02 38.33
N GLU A 3 21.03 5.38 37.12
CA GLU A 3 19.62 5.76 36.88
C GLU A 3 18.64 4.56 36.87
N THR A 4 19.12 3.35 36.65
CA THR A 4 18.30 2.13 36.67
C THR A 4 18.03 1.59 38.08
N ALA A 5 18.82 1.98 39.08
CA ALA A 5 18.68 1.52 40.45
C ALA A 5 17.63 2.34 41.24
N CYS A 6 17.52 3.64 40.98
CA CYS A 6 16.55 4.52 41.63
C CYS A 6 15.09 4.17 41.25
N SER A 7 14.88 3.74 40.00
CA SER A 7 13.56 3.33 39.51
C SER A 7 13.05 2.01 40.12
N HIS A 8 13.94 1.10 40.53
CA HIS A 8 13.52 -0.18 41.15
C HIS A 8 13.07 -0.01 42.60
N SER A 9 13.68 0.89 43.39
CA SER A 9 13.25 1.11 44.79
C SER A 9 11.90 1.80 44.89
N GLU A 10 11.59 2.69 43.94
CA GLU A 10 10.31 3.39 43.88
C GLU A 10 9.17 2.45 43.44
N LEU A 11 9.45 1.55 42.49
CA LEU A 11 8.55 0.46 42.10
C LEU A 11 8.24 -0.47 43.28
N ASP A 12 9.25 -0.92 44.03
CA ASP A 12 9.07 -1.82 45.17
C ASP A 12 8.30 -1.15 46.33
N TYR A 13 8.49 0.16 46.54
CA TYR A 13 7.74 0.93 47.51
C TYR A 13 6.25 1.03 47.12
N ARG A 14 5.95 1.32 45.86
CA ARG A 14 4.57 1.36 45.36
C ARG A 14 3.91 -0.02 45.43
N ILE A 15 4.60 -1.10 45.06
CA ILE A 15 4.08 -2.48 45.18
C ILE A 15 3.75 -2.83 46.63
N LYS A 16 4.57 -2.43 47.61
CA LYS A 16 4.27 -2.63 49.05
C LYS A 16 3.07 -1.82 49.52
N GLN A 17 2.90 -0.59 49.05
CA GLN A 17 1.70 0.20 49.33
C GLN A 17 0.45 -0.47 48.76
N TRP A 18 0.54 -1.02 47.55
CA TRP A 18 -0.54 -1.79 46.92
C TRP A 18 -0.84 -3.08 47.68
N GLU A 19 0.18 -3.81 48.16
CA GLU A 19 -0.01 -5.01 48.98
C GLU A 19 -0.76 -4.69 50.29
N LYS A 20 -0.46 -3.57 50.93
CA LYS A 20 -1.16 -3.13 52.14
C LYS A 20 -2.64 -2.82 51.85
N LYS A 21 -2.92 -2.03 50.81
CA LYS A 21 -4.29 -1.69 50.39
C LYS A 21 -5.12 -2.94 50.03
N LEU A 22 -4.54 -3.86 49.25
CA LEU A 22 -5.21 -5.10 48.85
C LEU A 22 -5.43 -6.05 50.04
N ARG A 23 -4.49 -6.09 51.00
CA ARG A 23 -4.66 -6.85 52.24
C ARG A 23 -5.80 -6.28 53.08
N ASP A 24 -5.85 -4.96 53.26
CA ASP A 24 -6.90 -4.29 54.04
C ASP A 24 -8.28 -4.53 53.41
N LEU A 25 -8.39 -4.45 52.08
CA LEU A 25 -9.61 -4.79 51.34
C LEU A 25 -9.99 -6.27 51.46
N SER A 26 -9.02 -7.19 51.42
CA SER A 26 -9.31 -8.61 51.60
C SER A 26 -9.86 -8.90 53.00
N LEU A 27 -9.37 -8.21 54.03
CA LEU A 27 -9.87 -8.31 55.40
C LEU A 27 -11.27 -7.70 55.54
N GLU A 28 -11.53 -6.59 54.84
CA GLU A 28 -12.86 -5.97 54.80
C GLU A 28 -13.88 -6.86 54.09
N ILE A 29 -13.50 -7.55 53.01
CA ILE A 29 -14.37 -8.51 52.31
C ILE A 29 -14.75 -9.68 53.23
N VAL A 30 -13.81 -10.20 54.01
CA VAL A 30 -14.07 -11.30 54.97
C VAL A 30 -14.99 -10.84 56.11
N LYS A 31 -14.88 -9.58 56.54
CA LYS A 31 -15.70 -9.00 57.63
C LYS A 31 -17.07 -8.49 57.17
N SER A 32 -17.26 -8.26 55.88
CA SER A 32 -18.46 -7.65 55.33
C SER A 32 -19.58 -8.66 55.04
N GLY A 33 -20.83 -8.24 55.23
CA GLY A 33 -21.99 -9.05 54.84
C GLY A 33 -22.13 -9.20 53.32
N ASN A 34 -22.76 -10.28 52.87
CA ASN A 34 -22.91 -10.71 51.47
C ASN A 34 -23.35 -9.61 50.47
N LYS A 35 -24.06 -8.57 50.91
CA LYS A 35 -24.55 -7.46 50.07
C LYS A 35 -23.49 -6.40 49.72
N LYS A 36 -22.46 -6.20 50.54
CA LYS A 36 -21.42 -5.17 50.33
C LYS A 36 -20.21 -5.68 49.53
N ILE A 37 -20.02 -7.00 49.46
CA ILE A 37 -18.85 -7.63 48.85
C ILE A 37 -18.70 -7.31 47.35
N PRO A 38 -19.75 -7.30 46.50
CA PRO A 38 -19.62 -6.93 45.10
C PRO A 38 -19.10 -5.49 44.89
N CYS A 39 -19.54 -4.54 45.72
CA CYS A 39 -19.07 -3.15 45.66
C CYS A 39 -17.60 -3.03 46.09
N LEU A 40 -17.18 -3.76 47.12
CA LEU A 40 -15.78 -3.84 47.57
C LEU A 40 -14.87 -4.49 46.50
N LEU A 41 -15.36 -5.52 45.82
CA LEU A 41 -14.63 -6.13 44.69
C LEU A 41 -14.49 -5.15 43.51
N LEU A 42 -15.49 -4.31 43.25
CA LEU A 42 -15.39 -3.27 42.21
C LEU A 42 -14.43 -2.13 42.58
N GLN A 43 -14.13 -1.90 43.86
CA GLN A 43 -13.08 -0.96 44.25
C GLN A 43 -11.71 -1.39 43.74
N VAL A 44 -11.47 -2.71 43.55
CA VAL A 44 -10.27 -3.24 42.89
C VAL A 44 -10.07 -2.64 41.49
N LYS A 45 -11.16 -2.34 40.78
CA LYS A 45 -11.11 -1.69 39.47
C LYS A 45 -10.51 -0.29 39.54
N SER A 46 -10.88 0.51 40.55
CA SER A 46 -10.35 1.86 40.74
C SER A 46 -8.84 1.88 40.98
N TYR A 47 -8.30 0.77 41.48
CA TYR A 47 -6.86 0.59 41.69
C TYR A 47 -6.13 0.10 40.44
N LEU A 48 -6.83 -0.47 39.46
CA LEU A 48 -6.26 -0.90 38.18
C LEU A 48 -6.35 0.20 37.11
N ASP A 49 -7.35 1.07 37.17
CA ASP A 49 -7.57 2.17 36.20
C ASP A 49 -6.73 3.44 36.52
N ASP A 50 -5.82 3.40 37.49
CA ASP A 50 -4.96 4.55 37.85
C ASP A 50 -3.99 4.88 36.69
N GLU A 51 -4.11 6.08 36.11
CA GLU A 51 -3.33 6.54 34.94
C GLU A 51 -1.81 6.51 35.16
N GLN A 52 -1.36 6.37 36.41
CA GLN A 52 0.04 6.33 36.83
C GLN A 52 0.63 4.91 36.96
N LEU A 53 -0.07 3.88 36.50
CA LEU A 53 0.43 2.49 36.52
C LEU A 53 1.47 2.26 35.41
N HIS A 54 2.70 1.95 35.80
CA HIS A 54 3.73 1.56 34.85
C HIS A 54 3.49 0.14 34.32
N THR A 55 3.89 -0.14 33.07
CA THR A 55 3.77 -1.46 32.42
C THR A 55 4.39 -2.62 33.20
N LYS A 56 5.32 -2.34 34.12
CA LYS A 56 5.98 -3.32 35.00
C LYS A 56 5.28 -3.56 36.35
N GLU A 57 4.38 -2.68 36.78
CA GLU A 57 3.63 -2.80 38.05
C GLU A 57 2.38 -3.68 37.90
N TYR A 58 1.76 -3.65 36.72
CA TYR A 58 0.59 -4.43 36.36
C TYR A 58 0.71 -5.94 36.66
N PRO A 59 1.81 -6.63 36.25
CA PRO A 59 1.97 -8.05 36.54
C PRO A 59 2.15 -8.36 38.03
N ALA A 60 2.82 -7.47 38.79
CA ALA A 60 3.06 -7.65 40.22
C ALA A 60 1.74 -7.53 41.02
N ILE A 61 0.91 -6.54 40.69
CA ILE A 61 -0.40 -6.34 41.32
C ILE A 61 -1.33 -7.52 41.00
N LYS A 62 -1.34 -8.02 39.77
CA LYS A 62 -2.12 -9.21 39.38
C LYS A 62 -1.69 -10.48 40.15
N LYS A 63 -0.39 -10.65 40.42
CA LYS A 63 0.10 -11.73 41.31
C LYS A 63 -0.37 -11.55 42.76
N LEU A 64 -0.44 -10.33 43.27
CA LEU A 64 -1.00 -10.05 44.60
C LEU A 64 -2.51 -10.35 44.66
N LEU A 65 -3.27 -9.99 43.63
CA LEU A 65 -4.70 -10.31 43.55
C LEU A 65 -4.97 -11.82 43.56
N TRP A 66 -4.11 -12.60 42.91
CA TRP A 66 -4.12 -14.07 42.99
C TRP A 66 -3.80 -14.56 44.41
N LYS A 67 -2.73 -14.06 45.03
CA LYS A 67 -2.31 -14.41 46.41
C LYS A 67 -3.43 -14.18 47.44
N TYR A 68 -4.18 -13.09 47.31
CA TYR A 68 -5.29 -12.73 48.21
C TYR A 68 -6.65 -13.31 47.81
N LYS A 69 -6.70 -14.25 46.85
CA LYS A 69 -7.92 -14.98 46.44
C LYS A 69 -9.05 -14.11 45.90
N PHE A 70 -8.76 -12.90 45.41
CA PHE A 70 -9.77 -12.02 44.79
C PHE A 70 -10.38 -12.65 43.54
N PHE A 71 -9.58 -13.39 42.78
CA PHE A 71 -10.04 -14.11 41.60
C PHE A 71 -11.09 -15.18 41.94
N GLN A 72 -10.81 -16.06 42.92
CA GLN A 72 -11.79 -17.07 43.35
C GLN A 72 -13.03 -16.42 43.99
N ALA A 73 -12.87 -15.31 44.71
CA ALA A 73 -14.01 -14.56 45.23
C ALA A 73 -14.91 -14.08 44.10
N ILE A 74 -14.38 -13.41 43.07
CA ILE A 74 -15.17 -12.92 41.92
C ILE A 74 -15.88 -14.10 41.22
N LEU A 75 -15.21 -15.23 41.01
CA LEU A 75 -15.84 -16.43 40.42
C LEU A 75 -17.05 -16.92 41.21
N VAL A 76 -16.95 -17.01 42.53
CA VAL A 76 -18.07 -17.44 43.39
C VAL A 76 -19.23 -16.45 43.31
N PHE A 77 -18.94 -15.15 43.19
CA PHE A 77 -19.97 -14.12 43.05
C PHE A 77 -20.67 -14.20 41.69
N LEU A 78 -19.96 -14.39 40.58
CA LEU A 78 -20.57 -14.51 39.25
C LEU A 78 -21.57 -15.68 39.14
N LYS A 79 -21.45 -16.71 39.98
CA LYS A 79 -22.40 -17.84 40.04
C LYS A 79 -23.72 -17.49 40.76
N ARG A 80 -23.81 -16.38 41.50
CA ARG A 80 -25.02 -16.00 42.23
C ARG A 80 -26.10 -15.43 41.30
N ASP A 81 -27.35 -15.46 41.75
CA ASP A 81 -28.47 -14.82 41.06
C ASP A 81 -28.58 -13.34 41.47
N TYR A 82 -28.74 -12.46 40.48
CA TYR A 82 -28.67 -11.00 40.64
C TYR A 82 -29.97 -10.28 40.27
N ARG A 83 -31.12 -10.93 40.45
CA ARG A 83 -32.48 -10.39 40.18
C ARG A 83 -32.92 -9.22 41.10
N VAL A 84 -31.97 -8.43 41.59
CA VAL A 84 -32.20 -7.22 42.42
C VAL A 84 -31.81 -6.01 41.57
N ASP A 85 -32.50 -4.88 41.73
CA ASP A 85 -32.21 -3.64 40.99
C ASP A 85 -30.72 -3.28 41.01
N GLY A 86 -30.14 -3.12 39.82
CA GLY A 86 -28.71 -2.81 39.64
C GLY A 86 -27.74 -3.99 39.88
N GLY A 87 -28.25 -5.17 40.25
CA GLY A 87 -27.48 -6.39 40.46
C GLY A 87 -26.75 -6.86 39.20
N TRP A 88 -27.44 -6.90 38.07
CA TRP A 88 -26.85 -7.29 36.78
C TRP A 88 -25.73 -6.37 36.33
N THR A 89 -25.90 -5.04 36.48
CA THR A 89 -24.85 -4.06 36.16
C THR A 89 -23.58 -4.29 36.98
N THR A 90 -23.75 -4.70 38.23
CA THR A 90 -22.64 -5.00 39.14
C THR A 90 -21.92 -6.28 38.69
N ALA A 91 -22.67 -7.32 38.34
CA ALA A 91 -22.12 -8.58 37.86
C ALA A 91 -21.45 -8.47 36.48
N ALA A 92 -21.97 -7.63 35.58
CA ALA A 92 -21.36 -7.31 34.30
C ALA A 92 -20.02 -6.59 34.50
N LYS A 93 -19.96 -5.60 35.40
CA LYS A 93 -18.71 -4.92 35.76
C LYS A 93 -17.70 -5.87 36.41
N LEU A 94 -18.15 -6.81 37.25
CA LEU A 94 -17.30 -7.85 37.83
C LEU A 94 -16.76 -8.82 36.77
N SER A 95 -17.56 -9.17 35.77
CA SER A 95 -17.11 -10.01 34.63
C SER A 95 -16.00 -9.32 33.84
N LYS A 96 -16.17 -8.01 33.56
CA LYS A 96 -15.15 -7.18 32.91
C LYS A 96 -13.88 -7.06 33.76
N LEU A 97 -14.01 -6.88 35.07
CA LEU A 97 -12.87 -6.86 35.98
C LEU A 97 -12.13 -8.21 35.98
N LEU A 98 -12.89 -9.32 35.99
CA LEU A 98 -12.33 -10.67 35.96
C LEU A 98 -11.49 -10.89 34.69
N SER A 99 -12.01 -10.53 33.52
CA SER A 99 -11.27 -10.68 32.25
C SER A 99 -10.00 -9.82 32.23
N GLN A 100 -10.05 -8.60 32.76
CA GLN A 100 -8.89 -7.70 32.90
C GLN A 100 -7.80 -8.24 33.84
N ILE A 101 -8.20 -8.87 34.95
CA ILE A 101 -7.26 -9.48 35.90
C ILE A 101 -6.58 -10.70 35.29
N CYS A 102 -7.32 -11.52 34.54
CA CYS A 102 -6.80 -12.75 33.94
C CYS A 102 -5.78 -12.51 32.84
N THR A 103 -6.11 -11.65 31.88
CA THR A 103 -5.29 -11.47 30.67
C THR A 103 -3.94 -10.79 30.95
N GLY A 104 -2.90 -11.13 30.17
CA GLY A 104 -1.61 -10.42 30.19
C GLY A 104 -0.65 -10.79 31.33
N VAL A 105 -0.92 -11.85 32.10
CA VAL A 105 0.04 -12.42 33.06
C VAL A 105 0.16 -13.92 32.85
N ASP A 106 1.38 -14.38 32.60
CA ASP A 106 1.71 -15.79 32.64
C ASP A 106 1.86 -16.21 34.10
N PHE A 107 0.77 -16.72 34.68
CA PHE A 107 0.82 -17.56 35.87
C PHE A 107 1.32 -18.94 35.44
N ALA A 108 2.57 -18.98 34.96
CA ALA A 108 3.15 -20.13 34.25
C ALA A 108 3.11 -21.45 35.06
N ASP A 109 3.02 -21.35 36.39
CA ASP A 109 3.18 -22.49 37.30
C ASP A 109 1.88 -23.00 37.96
N SER A 110 0.73 -22.35 37.77
CA SER A 110 -0.52 -22.79 38.41
C SER A 110 -1.41 -23.57 37.42
N VAL A 111 -1.29 -24.90 37.44
CA VAL A 111 -2.21 -25.84 36.75
C VAL A 111 -3.66 -25.50 37.10
N GLU A 112 -3.94 -25.21 38.37
CA GLU A 112 -5.25 -24.77 38.89
C GLU A 112 -5.81 -23.52 38.17
N PHE A 113 -4.94 -22.63 37.67
CA PHE A 113 -5.38 -21.44 36.96
C PHE A 113 -5.87 -21.77 35.53
N LYS A 114 -5.11 -22.60 34.81
CA LYS A 114 -5.41 -22.95 33.42
C LYS A 114 -6.54 -23.97 33.30
N ASP A 115 -6.56 -24.95 34.19
CA ASP A 115 -7.45 -26.11 34.03
C ASP A 115 -8.79 -25.92 34.76
N ASP A 116 -8.80 -25.27 35.93
CA ASP A 116 -10.02 -25.10 36.70
C ASP A 116 -10.58 -23.68 36.59
N CYS A 117 -9.75 -22.67 36.87
CA CYS A 117 -10.16 -21.28 37.06
C CYS A 117 -10.62 -20.58 35.78
N LEU A 118 -9.86 -20.70 34.69
CA LEU A 118 -10.22 -20.05 33.42
C LEU A 118 -11.47 -20.68 32.77
N PRO A 119 -11.60 -22.01 32.67
CA PRO A 119 -12.83 -22.62 32.16
C PRO A 119 -14.06 -22.34 33.04
N THR A 120 -13.90 -22.26 34.37
CA THR A 120 -15.01 -21.83 35.25
C THR A 120 -15.36 -20.36 35.07
N ALA A 121 -14.41 -19.48 34.78
CA ALA A 121 -14.69 -18.08 34.45
C ALA A 121 -15.57 -17.98 33.19
N ASP A 122 -15.19 -18.66 32.11
CA ASP A 122 -15.97 -18.68 30.87
C ASP A 122 -17.38 -19.22 31.09
N ARG A 123 -17.49 -20.36 31.78
CA ARG A 123 -18.79 -20.98 32.07
C ARG A 123 -19.69 -20.09 32.93
N ASN A 124 -19.12 -19.42 33.93
CA ASN A 124 -19.87 -18.49 34.78
C ASN A 124 -20.30 -17.24 33.99
N MET A 125 -19.47 -16.72 33.08
CA MET A 125 -19.85 -15.59 32.21
C MET A 125 -20.98 -15.98 31.23
N LEU A 126 -20.93 -17.19 30.64
CA LEU A 126 -22.01 -17.70 29.79
C LEU A 126 -23.30 -17.95 30.58
N MET A 127 -23.22 -18.54 31.77
CA MET A 127 -24.37 -18.71 32.66
C MET A 127 -24.99 -17.37 33.05
N LEU A 128 -24.15 -16.37 33.34
CA LEU A 128 -24.61 -15.03 33.65
C LEU A 128 -25.31 -14.38 32.44
N ALA A 129 -24.76 -14.56 31.22
CA ALA A 129 -25.39 -14.09 30.00
C ALA A 129 -26.78 -14.74 29.77
N VAL A 130 -26.94 -16.04 30.04
CA VAL A 130 -28.26 -16.72 30.02
C VAL A 130 -29.22 -16.08 31.02
N ARG A 131 -28.78 -15.86 32.25
CA ARG A 131 -29.66 -15.30 33.28
C ARG A 131 -30.07 -13.85 33.01
N ILE A 132 -29.15 -13.04 32.46
CA ILE A 132 -29.49 -11.68 32.00
C ILE A 132 -30.53 -11.76 30.88
N HIS A 133 -30.38 -12.70 29.96
CA HIS A 133 -31.37 -12.93 28.91
C HIS A 133 -32.74 -13.35 29.49
N ASP A 134 -32.78 -14.28 30.44
CA ASP A 134 -34.05 -14.71 31.06
C ASP A 134 -34.76 -13.53 31.75
N ASP A 135 -34.01 -12.69 32.46
CA ASP A 135 -34.55 -11.48 33.12
C ASP A 135 -34.98 -10.41 32.10
N LEU A 136 -34.28 -10.31 30.95
CA LEU A 136 -34.66 -9.44 29.82
C LEU A 136 -36.03 -9.82 29.26
N MET A 137 -36.34 -11.12 29.20
CA MET A 137 -37.63 -11.63 28.70
C MET A 137 -38.77 -11.32 29.68
N GLU A 138 -38.49 -11.22 30.98
CA GLU A 138 -39.46 -10.90 32.04
C GLU A 138 -39.60 -9.37 32.29
N SER A 139 -38.70 -8.54 31.74
CA SER A 139 -38.55 -7.12 32.09
C SER A 139 -39.41 -6.13 31.31
N SER A 140 -39.67 -4.96 31.93
CA SER A 140 -40.31 -3.80 31.27
C SER A 140 -39.39 -3.09 30.26
N LEU A 141 -39.96 -2.35 29.31
CA LEU A 141 -39.24 -1.70 28.19
C LEU A 141 -38.05 -0.83 28.64
N ASN A 142 -38.18 -0.07 29.73
CA ASN A 142 -37.11 0.82 30.20
C ASN A 142 -35.92 0.07 30.84
N ALA A 143 -36.16 -1.12 31.41
CA ALA A 143 -35.12 -1.95 31.99
C ALA A 143 -34.36 -2.77 30.92
N ARG A 144 -34.98 -3.02 29.75
CA ARG A 144 -34.35 -3.78 28.67
C ARG A 144 -33.06 -3.17 28.15
N ASP A 145 -33.01 -1.86 27.95
CA ASP A 145 -31.81 -1.20 27.40
C ASP A 145 -30.59 -1.36 28.33
N VAL A 146 -30.82 -1.26 29.65
CA VAL A 146 -29.78 -1.46 30.66
C VAL A 146 -29.29 -2.91 30.64
N LEU A 147 -30.22 -3.87 30.61
CA LEU A 147 -29.89 -5.30 30.55
C LEU A 147 -29.17 -5.70 29.25
N ILE A 148 -29.55 -5.11 28.10
CA ILE A 148 -28.84 -5.32 26.82
C ILE A 148 -27.40 -4.81 26.92
N ASN A 149 -27.20 -3.65 27.55
CA ASN A 149 -25.85 -3.12 27.75
C ASN A 149 -25.02 -3.98 28.72
N ASP A 150 -25.64 -4.52 29.78
CA ASP A 150 -25.01 -5.45 30.69
C ASP A 150 -24.61 -6.76 29.98
N PHE A 151 -25.51 -7.29 29.13
CA PHE A 151 -25.24 -8.46 28.29
C PHE A 151 -24.07 -8.23 27.34
N ARG A 152 -24.03 -7.08 26.66
CA ARG A 152 -22.89 -6.69 25.80
C ARG A 152 -21.59 -6.62 26.59
N THR A 153 -21.63 -6.03 27.78
CA THR A 153 -20.45 -5.92 28.66
C THR A 153 -19.89 -7.29 29.04
N VAL A 154 -20.77 -8.26 29.30
CA VAL A 154 -20.39 -9.65 29.62
C VAL A 154 -19.84 -10.37 28.38
N SER A 155 -20.46 -10.17 27.22
CA SER A 155 -20.00 -10.70 25.93
C SER A 155 -18.61 -10.17 25.57
N ASP A 156 -18.37 -8.88 25.75
CA ASP A 156 -17.06 -8.24 25.54
C ASP A 156 -16.01 -8.77 26.52
N ALA A 157 -16.40 -9.01 27.78
CA ALA A 157 -15.50 -9.60 28.78
C ALA A 157 -15.08 -11.03 28.39
N LEU A 158 -16.01 -11.83 27.85
CA LEU A 158 -15.75 -13.17 27.33
C LEU A 158 -14.83 -13.13 26.11
N ILE A 159 -15.07 -12.20 25.16
CA ILE A 159 -14.18 -12.00 24.00
C ILE A 159 -12.78 -11.63 24.46
N TYR A 160 -12.67 -10.72 25.43
CA TYR A 160 -11.38 -10.29 25.95
C TYR A 160 -10.62 -11.44 26.62
N LEU A 161 -11.30 -12.27 27.42
CA LEU A 161 -10.70 -13.43 28.07
C LEU A 161 -10.22 -14.48 27.05
N THR A 162 -11.08 -14.83 26.09
CA THR A 162 -10.75 -15.78 25.02
C THR A 162 -9.66 -15.27 24.09
N SER A 163 -9.54 -13.95 23.89
CA SER A 163 -8.44 -13.34 23.14
C SER A 163 -7.09 -13.49 23.83
N GLY A 164 -7.07 -13.49 25.16
CA GLY A 164 -5.86 -13.75 25.95
C GLY A 164 -5.45 -15.22 25.98
N TYR A 165 -6.41 -16.15 25.84
CA TYR A 165 -6.19 -17.59 25.98
C TYR A 165 -6.90 -18.38 24.89
N ALA A 166 -6.21 -18.63 23.77
CA ALA A 166 -6.79 -19.28 22.58
C ALA A 166 -7.31 -20.72 22.81
N PHE A 167 -6.90 -21.40 23.88
CA PHE A 167 -7.39 -22.75 24.22
C PHE A 167 -8.83 -22.75 24.77
N LEU A 168 -9.30 -21.62 25.31
CA LEU A 168 -10.65 -21.46 25.85
C LEU A 168 -11.74 -21.41 24.78
N VAL A 169 -11.35 -21.11 23.52
CA VAL A 169 -12.29 -21.03 22.39
C VAL A 169 -13.07 -22.32 22.18
N LYS A 170 -12.44 -23.49 22.33
CA LYS A 170 -13.13 -24.78 22.16
C LYS A 170 -14.18 -25.01 23.27
N PRO A 171 -13.84 -24.96 24.57
CA PRO A 171 -14.82 -25.04 25.65
C PRO A 171 -16.01 -24.11 25.48
N VAL A 172 -15.78 -22.85 25.14
CA VAL A 172 -16.84 -21.84 24.95
C VAL A 172 -17.80 -22.23 23.82
N LEU A 173 -17.29 -22.69 22.68
CA LEU A 173 -18.13 -23.11 21.55
C LEU A 173 -18.88 -24.42 21.80
N THR A 174 -18.40 -25.26 22.71
CA THR A 174 -19.06 -26.52 23.10
C THR A 174 -20.07 -26.36 24.25
N ASP A 175 -20.12 -25.19 24.89
CA ASP A 175 -20.96 -24.98 26.07
C ASP A 175 -22.46 -24.92 25.71
N GLU A 176 -23.28 -25.67 26.43
CA GLU A 176 -24.73 -25.72 26.22
C GLU A 176 -25.41 -24.35 26.42
N ASN A 177 -24.87 -23.48 27.27
CA ASN A 177 -25.44 -22.16 27.53
C ASN A 177 -25.28 -21.23 26.33
N LEU A 178 -24.19 -21.36 25.56
CA LEU A 178 -24.02 -20.61 24.32
C LEU A 178 -25.06 -21.05 23.28
N LEU A 179 -25.33 -22.36 23.17
CA LEU A 179 -26.37 -22.89 22.31
C LEU A 179 -27.75 -22.38 22.74
N LYS A 180 -28.08 -22.40 24.04
CA LYS A 180 -29.33 -21.83 24.56
C LYS A 180 -29.49 -20.35 24.19
N LEU A 181 -28.43 -19.56 24.34
CA LEU A 181 -28.42 -18.15 23.94
C LEU A 181 -28.58 -17.95 22.43
N LEU A 182 -28.06 -18.86 21.62
CA LEU A 182 -28.26 -18.82 20.18
C LEU A 182 -29.71 -19.16 19.81
N MET A 183 -30.38 -20.09 20.49
CA MET A 183 -31.78 -20.46 20.22
C MET A 183 -32.81 -19.38 20.61
N THR A 184 -32.38 -18.19 21.06
CA THR A 184 -33.27 -17.13 21.52
C THR A 184 -34.04 -16.48 20.38
N ASP A 185 -35.31 -16.14 20.62
CA ASP A 185 -36.16 -15.50 19.61
C ASP A 185 -35.93 -13.97 19.52
N ASP A 186 -35.21 -13.40 20.47
CA ASP A 186 -34.93 -11.98 20.52
C ASP A 186 -33.94 -11.55 19.43
N VAL A 187 -34.36 -10.61 18.58
CA VAL A 187 -33.55 -10.17 17.42
C VAL A 187 -32.24 -9.49 17.87
N VAL A 188 -32.27 -8.73 18.96
CA VAL A 188 -31.11 -7.96 19.43
C VAL A 188 -30.08 -8.91 20.02
N ILE A 189 -30.48 -9.74 20.99
CA ILE A 189 -29.59 -10.72 21.63
C ILE A 189 -29.11 -11.76 20.63
N GLY A 190 -29.98 -12.25 19.75
CA GLY A 190 -29.60 -13.16 18.67
C GLY A 190 -28.53 -12.56 17.75
N THR A 191 -28.64 -11.27 17.41
CA THR A 191 -27.60 -10.57 16.63
C THR A 191 -26.28 -10.46 17.38
N GLU A 192 -26.31 -10.12 18.67
CA GLU A 192 -25.10 -10.04 19.51
C GLU A 192 -24.41 -11.40 19.65
N ILE A 193 -25.16 -12.49 19.86
CA ILE A 193 -24.60 -13.84 19.96
C ILE A 193 -23.97 -14.31 18.64
N ILE A 194 -24.60 -14.03 17.50
CA ILE A 194 -24.00 -14.35 16.19
C ILE A 194 -22.68 -13.59 16.00
N ASN A 195 -22.63 -12.32 16.40
CA ASN A 195 -21.41 -11.51 16.34
C ASN A 195 -20.34 -11.99 17.34
N LEU A 196 -20.75 -12.44 18.54
CA LEU A 196 -19.90 -13.06 19.54
C LEU A 196 -19.23 -14.32 18.97
N ILE A 197 -20.01 -15.26 18.42
CA ILE A 197 -19.52 -16.49 17.79
C ILE A 197 -18.55 -16.14 16.65
N ARG A 198 -18.93 -15.21 15.77
CA ARG A 198 -18.09 -14.75 14.66
C ARG A 198 -16.76 -14.19 15.16
N THR A 199 -16.76 -13.40 16.23
CA THR A 199 -15.55 -12.80 16.80
C THR A 199 -14.66 -13.87 17.44
N ILE A 200 -15.23 -14.79 18.20
CA ILE A 200 -14.52 -15.91 18.81
C ILE A 200 -13.87 -16.82 17.75
N LEU A 201 -14.59 -17.10 16.65
CA LEU A 201 -14.04 -17.90 15.54
C LEU A 201 -12.86 -17.24 14.83
N ARG A 202 -12.86 -15.90 14.74
CA ARG A 202 -11.72 -15.15 14.19
C ARG A 202 -10.48 -15.22 15.07
N LEU A 203 -10.65 -15.39 16.39
CA LEU A 203 -9.51 -15.55 17.31
C LEU A 203 -8.81 -16.89 17.11
N ASN A 204 -9.56 -17.97 16.89
CA ASN A 204 -8.98 -19.30 16.65
C ASN A 204 -9.83 -20.15 15.69
N TRP A 205 -9.64 -19.94 14.39
CA TRP A 205 -10.38 -20.64 13.34
C TRP A 205 -10.08 -22.14 13.26
N HIS A 206 -8.93 -22.60 13.77
CA HIS A 206 -8.54 -24.00 13.76
C HIS A 206 -9.49 -24.89 14.59
N VAL A 207 -10.17 -24.30 15.57
CA VAL A 207 -11.13 -25.00 16.45
C VAL A 207 -12.28 -25.60 15.65
N LEU A 208 -12.68 -25.00 14.51
CA LEU A 208 -13.73 -25.56 13.65
C LEU A 208 -13.42 -26.99 13.16
N LYS A 209 -12.14 -27.35 13.00
CA LYS A 209 -11.74 -28.71 12.61
C LYS A 209 -11.75 -29.70 13.78
N GLN A 210 -11.73 -29.19 15.02
CA GLN A 210 -11.69 -29.98 16.25
C GLN A 210 -13.06 -30.18 16.90
N LEU A 211 -14.07 -29.43 16.45
CA LEU A 211 -15.45 -29.54 16.92
C LEU A 211 -16.15 -30.71 16.23
N ASP A 212 -17.06 -31.34 16.97
CA ASP A 212 -17.91 -32.38 16.43
C ASP A 212 -18.85 -31.83 15.35
N SER A 213 -19.06 -32.61 14.30
CA SER A 213 -19.94 -32.23 13.18
C SER A 213 -21.35 -31.87 13.65
N LYS A 214 -21.86 -32.55 14.68
CA LYS A 214 -23.17 -32.27 15.30
C LYS A 214 -23.28 -30.84 15.80
N ILE A 215 -22.27 -30.34 16.50
CA ILE A 215 -22.25 -28.99 17.07
C ILE A 215 -22.20 -27.94 15.95
N ILE A 216 -21.39 -28.19 14.91
CA ILE A 216 -21.33 -27.31 13.74
C ILE A 216 -22.68 -27.27 13.01
N HIS A 217 -23.34 -28.42 12.88
CA HIS A 217 -24.67 -28.50 12.27
C HIS A 217 -25.73 -27.76 13.08
N THR A 218 -25.72 -27.85 14.42
CA THR A 218 -26.67 -27.10 15.25
C THR A 218 -26.45 -25.59 15.15
N PHE A 219 -25.20 -25.12 15.13
CA PHE A 219 -24.89 -23.71 14.88
C PHE A 219 -25.41 -23.26 13.50
N LEU A 220 -25.14 -24.04 12.46
CA LEU A 220 -25.60 -23.71 11.11
C LEU A 220 -27.13 -23.75 10.99
N ASP A 221 -27.80 -24.76 11.55
CA ASP A 221 -29.26 -24.89 11.53
C ASP A 221 -29.91 -23.65 12.14
N GLU A 222 -29.43 -23.20 13.30
CA GLU A 222 -30.00 -22.03 13.97
C GLU A 222 -29.64 -20.71 13.28
N ILE A 223 -28.40 -20.50 12.82
CA ILE A 223 -28.02 -19.27 12.09
C ILE A 223 -28.78 -19.19 10.75
N ILE A 224 -28.97 -20.31 10.05
CA ILE A 224 -29.73 -20.36 8.80
C ILE A 224 -31.22 -20.15 9.06
N TYR A 225 -31.77 -20.73 10.13
CA TYR A 225 -33.13 -20.46 10.58
C TYR A 225 -33.31 -18.96 10.79
N LYS A 226 -32.43 -18.31 11.58
CA LYS A 226 -32.49 -16.87 11.84
C LYS A 226 -32.35 -16.02 10.58
N LEU A 227 -31.47 -16.39 9.66
CA LEU A 227 -31.34 -15.73 8.36
C LEU A 227 -32.63 -15.84 7.52
N SER A 228 -33.32 -16.97 7.59
CA SER A 228 -34.50 -17.26 6.78
C SER A 228 -35.78 -16.64 7.32
N VAL A 229 -35.97 -16.65 8.64
CA VAL A 229 -37.24 -16.26 9.30
C VAL A 229 -37.30 -14.76 9.58
N TYR A 230 -36.23 -14.17 10.12
CA TYR A 230 -36.27 -12.76 10.48
C TYR A 230 -36.13 -11.86 9.25
N THR A 231 -36.95 -10.80 9.20
CA THR A 231 -36.93 -9.80 8.13
C THR A 231 -36.04 -8.60 8.42
N GLU A 232 -35.54 -8.48 9.65
CA GLU A 232 -34.71 -7.34 10.04
C GLU A 232 -33.30 -7.45 9.42
N PRO A 233 -32.76 -6.40 8.77
CA PRO A 233 -31.50 -6.50 8.05
C PRO A 233 -30.30 -6.76 8.96
N LYS A 234 -30.33 -6.31 10.22
CA LYS A 234 -29.20 -6.45 11.16
C LYS A 234 -28.87 -7.92 11.43
N ILE A 235 -29.88 -8.72 11.78
CA ILE A 235 -29.72 -10.15 12.06
C ILE A 235 -29.39 -10.93 10.79
N GLN A 236 -29.97 -10.57 9.65
CA GLN A 236 -29.67 -11.20 8.35
C GLN A 236 -28.21 -10.96 7.95
N ILE A 237 -27.71 -9.72 8.05
CA ILE A 237 -26.33 -9.37 7.74
C ILE A 237 -25.36 -10.08 8.70
N ALA A 238 -25.66 -10.09 10.01
CA ALA A 238 -24.84 -10.79 10.99
C ALA A 238 -24.77 -12.30 10.69
N SER A 239 -25.92 -12.92 10.40
CA SER A 239 -26.03 -14.34 10.05
C SER A 239 -25.26 -14.67 8.77
N CYS A 240 -25.44 -13.87 7.72
CA CYS A 240 -24.74 -14.06 6.46
C CYS A 240 -23.23 -13.92 6.60
N ASN A 241 -22.77 -12.88 7.28
CA ASN A 241 -21.34 -12.73 7.55
C ASN A 241 -20.82 -13.95 8.30
N CYS A 242 -21.44 -14.32 9.42
CA CYS A 242 -21.02 -15.47 10.20
C CYS A 242 -20.90 -16.75 9.33
N ILE A 243 -21.91 -17.07 8.51
CA ILE A 243 -21.85 -18.20 7.57
C ILE A 243 -20.70 -18.07 6.57
N LEU A 244 -20.44 -16.86 6.04
CA LEU A 244 -19.32 -16.61 5.14
C LEU A 244 -17.98 -16.89 5.82
N GLU A 245 -17.80 -16.45 7.08
CA GLU A 245 -16.60 -16.74 7.86
C GLU A 245 -16.44 -18.25 8.12
N PHE A 246 -17.53 -18.96 8.45
CA PHE A 246 -17.51 -20.43 8.56
C PHE A 246 -17.03 -21.08 7.24
N CYS A 247 -17.54 -20.62 6.09
CA CYS A 247 -17.17 -21.16 4.77
C CYS A 247 -15.73 -20.82 4.37
N GLU A 248 -15.21 -19.66 4.79
CA GLU A 248 -13.84 -19.23 4.49
C GLU A 248 -12.82 -20.10 5.24
N HIS A 249 -13.08 -20.41 6.51
CA HIS A 249 -12.16 -21.17 7.36
C HIS A 249 -12.36 -22.68 7.29
N TYR A 250 -13.58 -23.16 6.97
CA TYR A 250 -13.88 -24.58 6.80
C TYR A 250 -14.60 -24.84 5.46
N PRO A 251 -13.85 -24.95 4.35
CA PRO A 251 -14.42 -24.98 3.00
C PRO A 251 -15.34 -26.18 2.70
N ALA A 252 -15.24 -27.26 3.47
CA ALA A 252 -16.15 -28.42 3.38
C ALA A 252 -17.61 -28.07 3.72
N LEU A 253 -17.85 -26.96 4.44
CA LEU A 253 -19.20 -26.48 4.73
C LEU A 253 -19.92 -25.96 3.49
N ILE A 254 -19.19 -25.55 2.45
CA ILE A 254 -19.83 -25.07 1.21
C ILE A 254 -20.62 -26.21 0.57
N ASP A 255 -20.05 -27.42 0.54
CA ASP A 255 -20.71 -28.60 -0.02
C ASP A 255 -21.89 -29.04 0.88
N LEU A 256 -21.74 -28.94 2.20
CA LEU A 256 -22.84 -29.17 3.14
C LEU A 256 -24.00 -28.17 2.95
N LEU A 257 -23.70 -26.89 2.78
CA LEU A 257 -24.70 -25.85 2.56
C LEU A 257 -25.51 -26.12 1.29
N CYS A 258 -24.83 -26.53 0.22
CA CYS A 258 -25.45 -26.84 -1.06
C CYS A 258 -26.28 -28.14 -1.03
N THR A 259 -25.87 -29.13 -0.22
CA THR A 259 -26.56 -30.43 -0.14
C THR A 259 -27.72 -30.43 0.84
N LYS A 260 -27.53 -29.94 2.08
CA LYS A 260 -28.53 -29.95 3.16
C LYS A 260 -29.54 -28.80 3.03
N TYR A 261 -29.12 -27.60 2.62
CA TYR A 261 -29.96 -26.40 2.64
C TYR A 261 -30.29 -25.88 1.22
N LYS A 262 -30.84 -26.75 0.37
CA LYS A 262 -31.18 -26.43 -1.03
C LYS A 262 -32.11 -25.21 -1.17
N GLY A 263 -33.00 -24.98 -0.19
CA GLY A 263 -33.93 -23.84 -0.17
C GLY A 263 -33.28 -22.49 0.15
N LEU A 264 -32.09 -22.47 0.75
CA LEU A 264 -31.42 -21.24 1.19
C LEU A 264 -31.14 -20.30 0.02
N ARG A 265 -30.76 -20.85 -1.15
CA ARG A 265 -30.52 -20.07 -2.36
C ARG A 265 -31.77 -19.28 -2.80
N ILE A 266 -32.93 -19.92 -2.78
CA ILE A 266 -34.20 -19.31 -3.22
C ILE A 266 -34.61 -18.21 -2.24
N ILE A 267 -34.47 -18.47 -0.94
CA ILE A 267 -34.78 -17.50 0.12
C ILE A 267 -33.88 -16.27 -0.03
N LEU A 268 -32.57 -16.46 -0.20
CA LEU A 268 -31.62 -15.38 -0.37
C LEU A 268 -31.83 -14.58 -1.66
N MET A 269 -32.20 -15.23 -2.78
CA MET A 269 -32.54 -14.52 -4.01
C MET A 269 -33.75 -13.60 -3.79
N LYS A 270 -34.83 -14.14 -3.20
CA LYS A 270 -36.05 -13.37 -2.90
C LYS A 270 -35.79 -12.23 -1.90
N GLN A 271 -34.94 -12.46 -0.91
CA GLN A 271 -34.57 -11.44 0.07
C GLN A 271 -33.64 -10.37 -0.52
N ALA A 272 -32.70 -10.74 -1.39
CA ALA A 272 -31.79 -9.80 -2.06
C ALA A 272 -32.51 -8.87 -3.06
N GLU A 273 -33.64 -9.31 -3.62
CA GLU A 273 -34.50 -8.47 -4.46
C GLU A 273 -35.34 -7.48 -3.64
N LYS A 274 -35.82 -7.91 -2.46
CA LYS A 274 -36.64 -7.07 -1.57
C LYS A 274 -35.81 -6.08 -0.75
N ILE A 275 -34.65 -6.52 -0.29
CA ILE A 275 -33.75 -5.78 0.58
C ILE A 275 -32.45 -5.66 -0.21
N HIS A 276 -32.06 -4.44 -0.59
CA HIS A 276 -30.86 -4.14 -1.35
C HIS A 276 -29.55 -4.38 -0.55
N CYS A 277 -29.48 -5.44 0.26
CA CYS A 277 -28.31 -5.83 1.04
C CYS A 277 -27.24 -6.38 0.10
N ARG A 278 -26.24 -5.53 -0.19
CA ARG A 278 -25.03 -5.92 -0.94
C ARG A 278 -24.27 -7.05 -0.23
N GLU A 279 -24.46 -7.15 1.07
CA GLU A 279 -23.85 -8.10 2.00
C GLU A 279 -24.35 -9.53 1.82
N LEU A 280 -25.52 -9.74 1.20
CA LEU A 280 -26.05 -11.09 0.89
C LEU A 280 -25.46 -11.66 -0.41
N LYS A 281 -24.95 -10.80 -1.30
CA LYS A 281 -24.43 -11.19 -2.63
C LYS A 281 -23.25 -12.16 -2.55
N PRO A 282 -22.25 -12.00 -1.66
CA PRO A 282 -21.15 -12.95 -1.54
C PRO A 282 -21.62 -14.36 -1.23
N LEU A 283 -22.60 -14.51 -0.32
CA LEU A 283 -23.14 -15.82 0.05
C LEU A 283 -23.91 -16.45 -1.12
N LEU A 284 -24.67 -15.63 -1.87
CA LEU A 284 -25.34 -16.10 -3.08
C LEU A 284 -24.34 -16.55 -4.17
N VAL A 285 -23.23 -15.84 -4.35
CA VAL A 285 -22.16 -16.24 -5.28
C VAL A 285 -21.54 -17.57 -4.86
N LEU A 286 -21.28 -17.78 -3.56
CA LEU A 286 -20.78 -19.06 -3.05
C LEU A 286 -21.76 -20.22 -3.30
N LEU A 287 -23.04 -20.02 -3.00
CA LEU A 287 -24.08 -21.03 -3.23
C LEU A 287 -24.30 -21.31 -4.73
N ASN A 288 -24.15 -20.30 -5.58
CA ASN A 288 -24.24 -20.46 -7.04
C ASN A 288 -23.07 -21.24 -7.62
N ALA A 289 -21.87 -21.10 -7.05
CA ALA A 289 -20.72 -21.91 -7.45
C ALA A 289 -20.93 -23.40 -7.11
N GLY A 290 -21.68 -23.71 -6.05
CA GLY A 290 -22.22 -25.04 -5.74
C GLY A 290 -21.21 -26.04 -5.19
N SER A 291 -19.92 -25.72 -5.18
CA SER A 291 -18.88 -26.53 -4.54
C SER A 291 -17.67 -25.69 -4.16
N SER A 292 -16.98 -26.13 -3.10
CA SER A 292 -15.75 -25.53 -2.60
C SER A 292 -14.67 -25.34 -3.67
N GLU A 293 -14.46 -26.36 -4.51
CA GLU A 293 -13.46 -26.30 -5.59
C GLU A 293 -13.80 -25.26 -6.66
N ARG A 294 -15.10 -25.14 -6.99
CA ARG A 294 -15.57 -24.18 -8.00
C ARG A 294 -15.41 -22.75 -7.50
N VAL A 295 -15.70 -22.51 -6.22
CA VAL A 295 -15.44 -21.22 -5.56
C VAL A 295 -13.96 -20.86 -5.64
N GLN A 296 -13.06 -21.77 -5.29
CA GLN A 296 -11.61 -21.52 -5.37
C GLN A 296 -11.16 -21.25 -6.80
N LYS A 297 -11.58 -22.07 -7.78
CA LYS A 297 -11.29 -21.87 -9.20
C LYS A 297 -11.74 -20.48 -9.68
N GLN A 298 -12.93 -20.04 -9.27
CA GLN A 298 -13.45 -18.71 -9.63
C GLN A 298 -12.66 -17.58 -8.97
N LYS A 299 -12.29 -17.71 -7.68
CA LYS A 299 -11.40 -16.75 -7.00
C LYS A 299 -10.04 -16.64 -7.69
N HIS A 300 -9.44 -17.77 -8.06
CA HIS A 300 -8.19 -17.78 -8.83
C HIS A 300 -8.35 -17.11 -10.19
N HIS A 301 -9.43 -17.41 -10.92
CA HIS A 301 -9.70 -16.79 -12.21
C HIS A 301 -9.84 -15.27 -12.10
N GLN A 302 -10.60 -14.78 -11.12
CA GLN A 302 -10.74 -13.34 -10.87
C GLN A 302 -9.42 -12.66 -10.49
N ALA A 303 -8.58 -13.32 -9.68
CA ALA A 303 -7.26 -12.80 -9.34
C ALA A 303 -6.37 -12.72 -10.60
N VAL A 304 -6.39 -13.76 -11.43
CA VAL A 304 -5.69 -13.79 -12.71
C VAL A 304 -6.17 -12.69 -13.64
N GLU A 305 -7.49 -12.49 -13.80
CA GLU A 305 -8.07 -11.42 -14.61
C GLU A 305 -7.65 -10.02 -14.12
N LYS A 306 -7.61 -9.79 -12.80
CA LYS A 306 -7.13 -8.53 -12.21
C LYS A 306 -5.66 -8.29 -12.54
N ILE A 307 -4.81 -9.30 -12.39
CA ILE A 307 -3.38 -9.20 -12.74
C ILE A 307 -3.22 -8.96 -14.24
N GLN A 308 -3.94 -9.70 -15.07
CA GLN A 308 -3.88 -9.58 -16.53
C GLN A 308 -4.36 -8.21 -17.01
N SER A 309 -5.47 -7.70 -16.47
CA SER A 309 -5.99 -6.38 -16.83
C SER A 309 -5.03 -5.26 -16.40
N ALA A 310 -4.45 -5.35 -15.20
CA ALA A 310 -3.43 -4.41 -14.73
C ALA A 310 -2.19 -4.41 -15.63
N TRP A 311 -1.71 -5.60 -16.01
CA TRP A 311 -0.56 -5.77 -16.90
C TRP A 311 -0.83 -5.25 -18.32
N ARG A 312 -1.97 -5.62 -18.91
CA ARG A 312 -2.41 -5.10 -20.22
C ARG A 312 -2.49 -3.57 -20.19
N GLY A 313 -3.06 -3.00 -19.13
CA GLY A 313 -3.11 -1.55 -18.92
C GLY A 313 -1.72 -0.91 -18.84
N TYR A 314 -0.77 -1.52 -18.11
CA TYR A 314 0.61 -1.04 -18.03
C TYR A 314 1.30 -1.03 -19.39
N ILE A 315 1.19 -2.11 -20.16
CA ILE A 315 1.75 -2.19 -21.52
C ILE A 315 1.18 -1.08 -22.41
N THR A 316 -0.15 -0.91 -22.42
CA THR A 316 -0.81 0.11 -23.25
C THR A 316 -0.35 1.52 -22.89
N ARG A 317 -0.31 1.86 -21.60
CA ARG A 317 0.20 3.15 -21.12
C ARG A 317 1.66 3.37 -21.51
N LYS A 318 2.50 2.34 -21.43
CA LYS A 318 3.91 2.42 -21.85
C LYS A 318 4.07 2.66 -23.35
N LYS A 319 3.25 2.01 -24.19
CA LYS A 319 3.22 2.24 -25.65
C LYS A 319 2.75 3.66 -25.97
N LEU A 320 1.68 4.12 -25.35
CA LEU A 320 1.16 5.48 -25.51
C LEU A 320 2.18 6.54 -25.11
N LYS A 321 2.88 6.34 -23.98
CA LYS A 321 3.94 7.26 -23.55
C LYS A 321 5.04 7.38 -24.61
N LYS A 322 5.52 6.25 -25.16
CA LYS A 322 6.51 6.26 -26.25
C LYS A 322 6.00 6.95 -27.52
N ALA A 323 4.73 6.74 -27.89
CA ALA A 323 4.11 7.40 -29.03
C ALA A 323 4.05 8.92 -28.82
N ASN A 324 3.60 9.37 -27.65
CA ASN A 324 3.53 10.79 -27.30
C ASN A 324 4.91 11.46 -27.29
N GLU A 325 5.94 10.76 -26.79
CA GLU A 325 7.33 11.23 -26.85
C GLU A 325 7.81 11.38 -28.31
N ALA A 326 7.48 10.43 -29.19
CA ALA A 326 7.82 10.49 -30.61
C ALA A 326 7.10 11.64 -31.34
N ILE A 327 5.80 11.82 -31.09
CA ILE A 327 5.01 12.92 -31.66
C ILE A 327 5.56 14.27 -31.18
N SER A 328 5.86 14.39 -29.90
CA SER A 328 6.43 15.63 -29.33
C SER A 328 7.80 15.97 -29.96
N LYS A 329 8.65 14.95 -30.20
CA LYS A 329 9.91 15.15 -30.91
C LYS A 329 9.70 15.59 -32.36
N LEU A 330 8.77 14.96 -33.07
CA LEU A 330 8.45 15.31 -34.45
C LEU A 330 7.95 16.75 -34.55
N GLN A 331 7.02 17.15 -33.68
CA GLN A 331 6.51 18.53 -33.61
C GLN A 331 7.63 19.54 -33.36
N LYS A 332 8.50 19.27 -32.37
CA LYS A 332 9.66 20.14 -32.09
C LYS A 332 10.60 20.28 -33.29
N CYS A 333 10.94 19.16 -33.93
CA CYS A 333 11.80 19.18 -35.13
C CYS A 333 11.15 19.93 -36.29
N TYR A 334 9.84 19.74 -36.50
CA TYR A 334 9.10 20.44 -37.54
C TYR A 334 9.08 21.95 -37.30
N LEU A 335 8.72 22.39 -36.10
CA LEU A 335 8.66 23.80 -35.75
C LEU A 335 10.03 24.47 -35.87
N SER A 336 11.09 23.82 -35.40
CA SER A 336 12.46 24.34 -35.55
C SER A 336 12.92 24.43 -37.02
N ARG A 337 12.56 23.44 -37.85
CA ARG A 337 12.83 23.49 -39.30
C ARG A 337 12.02 24.57 -40.01
N LYS A 338 10.80 24.83 -39.56
CA LYS A 338 9.97 25.91 -40.09
C LYS A 338 10.59 27.27 -39.77
N GLU A 339 10.95 27.50 -38.50
CA GLU A 339 11.56 28.75 -38.05
C GLU A 339 12.90 29.02 -38.75
N THR A 340 13.75 28.00 -38.93
CA THR A 340 15.02 28.15 -39.66
C THR A 340 14.80 28.53 -41.12
N ARG A 341 13.85 27.89 -41.82
CA ARG A 341 13.49 28.27 -43.20
C ARG A 341 12.95 29.69 -43.31
N GLU A 342 12.10 30.12 -42.37
CA GLU A 342 11.56 31.48 -42.33
C GLU A 342 12.69 32.50 -42.16
N LYS A 343 13.63 32.26 -41.22
CA LYS A 343 14.81 33.11 -41.04
C LYS A 343 15.73 33.13 -42.25
N GLU A 344 15.96 31.99 -42.90
CA GLU A 344 16.75 31.92 -44.14
C GLU A 344 16.12 32.76 -45.24
N GLN A 345 14.79 32.68 -45.42
CA GLN A 345 14.08 33.50 -46.40
C GLN A 345 14.16 35.00 -46.08
N GLU A 346 14.00 35.37 -44.81
CA GLU A 346 14.14 36.77 -44.36
C GLU A 346 15.56 37.30 -44.62
N ASN A 347 16.59 36.55 -44.24
CA ASN A 347 17.99 36.89 -44.51
C ASN A 347 18.27 37.06 -46.01
N LEU A 348 17.70 36.20 -46.87
CA LEU A 348 17.84 36.33 -48.31
C LEU A 348 17.19 37.60 -48.84
N ARG A 349 16.00 37.96 -48.33
CA ARG A 349 15.31 39.21 -48.70
C ARG A 349 16.12 40.43 -48.27
N GLU A 350 16.61 40.45 -47.02
CA GLU A 350 17.47 41.52 -46.54
C GLU A 350 18.76 41.67 -47.36
N LEU A 351 19.37 40.54 -47.74
CA LEU A 351 20.59 40.55 -48.55
C LEU A 351 20.33 41.13 -49.94
N SER A 352 19.23 40.73 -50.59
CA SER A 352 18.82 41.29 -51.88
C SER A 352 18.57 42.79 -51.80
N GLN A 353 17.84 43.27 -50.78
CA GLN A 353 17.62 44.71 -50.57
C GLN A 353 18.93 45.47 -50.36
N LYS A 354 19.85 44.95 -49.54
CA LYS A 354 21.18 45.55 -49.33
C LYS A 354 21.98 45.60 -50.64
N ASN A 355 21.90 44.55 -51.46
CA ASN A 355 22.57 44.52 -52.75
C ASN A 355 22.01 45.57 -53.72
N GLU A 356 20.69 45.72 -53.80
CA GLU A 356 20.03 46.75 -54.61
C GLU A 356 20.38 48.17 -54.15
N GLN A 357 20.39 48.42 -52.83
CA GLN A 357 20.85 49.67 -52.25
C GLN A 357 22.32 49.95 -52.58
N MET A 358 23.17 48.92 -52.55
CA MET A 358 24.59 49.05 -52.87
C MET A 358 24.80 49.34 -54.36
N GLN A 359 24.07 48.67 -55.25
CA GLN A 359 24.10 48.93 -56.69
C GLN A 359 23.62 50.35 -57.03
N SER A 360 22.49 50.78 -56.48
CA SER A 360 21.98 52.14 -56.68
C SER A 360 22.97 53.20 -56.18
N PHE A 361 23.57 52.98 -55.01
CA PHE A 361 24.62 53.86 -54.48
C PHE A 361 25.87 53.92 -55.37
N GLN A 362 26.31 52.78 -55.92
CA GLN A 362 27.42 52.74 -56.89
C GLN A 362 27.07 53.54 -58.15
N LEU A 363 25.86 53.41 -58.69
CA LEU A 363 25.41 54.17 -59.86
C LEU A 363 25.41 55.68 -59.60
N LEU A 364 24.94 56.13 -58.43
CA LEU A 364 24.97 57.54 -58.03
C LEU A 364 26.41 58.06 -57.92
N LYS A 365 27.32 57.28 -57.34
CA LYS A 365 28.75 57.62 -57.29
C LYS A 365 29.38 57.71 -58.68
N MET A 366 29.03 56.80 -59.59
CA MET A 366 29.52 56.86 -60.97
C MET A 366 29.00 58.10 -61.71
N ARG A 367 27.72 58.45 -61.54
CA ARG A 367 27.13 59.66 -62.14
C ARG A 367 27.81 60.93 -61.63
N SER A 368 27.88 61.11 -60.31
CA SER A 368 28.54 62.27 -59.70
C SER A 368 30.02 62.39 -60.07
N PHE A 369 30.72 61.27 -60.25
CA PHE A 369 32.09 61.28 -60.77
C PHE A 369 32.15 61.78 -62.24
N ARG A 370 31.28 61.26 -63.11
CA ARG A 370 31.20 61.67 -64.52
C ARG A 370 30.84 63.14 -64.66
N GLU A 371 29.89 63.64 -63.87
CA GLU A 371 29.52 65.06 -63.83
C GLU A 371 30.70 65.95 -63.44
N LYS A 372 31.45 65.57 -62.39
CA LYS A 372 32.66 66.30 -61.98
C LYS A 372 33.75 66.26 -63.04
N GLN A 373 33.94 65.14 -63.75
CA GLN A 373 34.90 65.08 -64.85
C GLN A 373 34.46 65.98 -66.02
N LEU A 374 33.18 65.97 -66.37
CA LEU A 374 32.63 66.80 -67.44
C LEU A 374 32.79 68.29 -67.12
N GLN A 375 32.43 68.73 -65.90
CA GLN A 375 32.64 70.11 -65.45
C GLN A 375 34.11 70.54 -65.54
N LYS A 376 35.05 69.68 -65.14
CA LYS A 376 36.49 69.99 -65.25
C LYS A 376 36.94 70.10 -66.71
N MET A 377 36.43 69.25 -67.59
CA MET A 377 36.73 69.27 -69.02
C MET A 377 36.17 70.53 -69.69
N GLU A 378 34.97 70.97 -69.31
CA GLU A 378 34.36 72.23 -69.78
C GLU A 378 35.17 73.47 -69.40
N LEU A 379 35.81 73.46 -68.22
CA LEU A 379 36.64 74.56 -67.73
C LEU A 379 38.06 74.60 -68.34
N THR A 380 38.52 73.49 -68.94
CA THR A 380 39.90 73.36 -69.42
C THR A 380 40.02 73.83 -70.87
N PRO A 381 40.98 74.72 -71.21
CA PRO A 381 41.20 75.15 -72.60
C PRO A 381 41.51 73.97 -73.54
N ALA A 382 40.97 74.01 -74.77
CA ALA A 382 41.00 72.87 -75.71
C ALA A 382 42.40 72.27 -75.96
N TYR A 383 43.45 73.10 -75.99
CA TYR A 383 44.83 72.64 -76.23
C TYR A 383 45.46 71.90 -75.03
N GLN A 384 44.90 72.03 -73.82
CA GLN A 384 45.42 71.40 -72.59
C GLN A 384 44.71 70.07 -72.26
N ILE A 385 43.60 69.76 -72.94
CA ILE A 385 42.76 68.60 -72.64
C ILE A 385 43.55 67.29 -72.74
N LEU A 386 44.38 67.11 -73.77
CA LEU A 386 45.17 65.88 -73.95
C LEU A 386 46.21 65.68 -72.85
N LYS A 387 46.85 66.77 -72.39
CA LYS A 387 47.81 66.73 -71.28
C LYS A 387 47.11 66.33 -69.97
N TYR A 388 45.97 66.94 -69.69
CA TYR A 388 45.15 66.61 -68.51
C TYR A 388 44.68 65.14 -68.53
N GLN A 389 44.22 64.63 -69.68
CA GLN A 389 43.83 63.23 -69.82
C GLN A 389 44.99 62.26 -69.55
N ALA A 390 46.21 62.58 -70.01
CA ALA A 390 47.40 61.77 -69.73
C ALA A 390 47.73 61.73 -68.22
N GLU A 391 47.65 62.87 -67.54
CA GLU A 391 47.88 62.97 -66.08
C GLU A 391 46.82 62.19 -65.28
N GLU A 392 45.54 62.24 -65.67
CA GLU A 392 44.47 61.44 -65.04
C GLU A 392 44.67 59.93 -65.28
N MET A 393 45.13 59.53 -66.48
CA MET A 393 45.48 58.13 -66.76
C MET A 393 46.65 57.65 -65.89
N GLU A 394 47.68 58.46 -65.70
CA GLU A 394 48.80 58.15 -64.82
C GLU A 394 48.36 58.04 -63.36
N ASN A 395 47.57 59.00 -62.86
CA ASN A 395 47.01 58.97 -61.51
C ASN A 395 46.09 57.76 -61.28
N ALA A 396 45.27 57.40 -62.28
CA ALA A 396 44.43 56.21 -62.23
C ALA A 396 45.29 54.93 -62.20
N ALA A 397 46.35 54.85 -63.01
CA ALA A 397 47.29 53.73 -63.00
C ALA A 397 47.97 53.57 -61.63
N ILE A 398 48.44 54.68 -61.02
CA ILE A 398 49.02 54.67 -59.67
C ILE A 398 47.98 54.17 -58.64
N CYS A 399 46.73 54.65 -58.71
CA CYS A 399 45.66 54.23 -57.80
C CYS A 399 45.32 52.74 -57.95
N ILE A 400 45.20 52.24 -59.18
CA ILE A 400 44.95 50.82 -59.49
C ILE A 400 46.11 49.98 -58.96
N GLN A 401 47.36 50.37 -59.22
CA GLN A 401 48.54 49.66 -58.74
C GLN A 401 48.60 49.63 -57.20
N LYS A 402 48.32 50.76 -56.54
CA LYS A 402 48.25 50.86 -55.07
C LYS A 402 47.17 49.92 -54.51
N ASN A 403 45.97 49.95 -55.08
CA ASN A 403 44.85 49.10 -54.65
C ASN A 403 45.14 47.61 -54.90
N TRP A 404 45.77 47.27 -56.02
CA TRP A 404 46.19 45.91 -56.35
C TRP A 404 47.27 45.39 -55.40
N ARG A 405 48.31 46.19 -55.12
CA ARG A 405 49.33 45.85 -54.11
C ARG A 405 48.68 45.58 -52.75
N GLY A 406 47.74 46.42 -52.33
CA GLY A 406 46.97 46.22 -51.10
C GLY A 406 46.07 44.97 -51.13
N TYR A 407 45.38 44.72 -52.25
CA TYR A 407 44.53 43.54 -52.43
C TYR A 407 45.35 42.26 -52.34
N ARG A 408 46.52 42.21 -53.00
CA ARG A 408 47.44 41.06 -52.93
C ARG A 408 47.83 40.72 -51.50
N ILE A 409 48.24 41.73 -50.70
CA ILE A 409 48.60 41.54 -49.30
C ILE A 409 47.40 41.02 -48.49
N ARG A 410 46.22 41.61 -48.65
CA ARG A 410 44.99 41.17 -47.96
C ARG A 410 44.59 39.74 -48.33
N CYS A 411 44.69 39.37 -49.60
CA CYS A 411 44.45 38.00 -50.05
C CYS A 411 45.45 37.02 -49.41
N GLN A 412 46.73 37.38 -49.36
CA GLN A 412 47.76 36.56 -48.74
C GLN A 412 47.50 36.41 -47.23
N GLN A 413 47.16 37.50 -46.54
CA GLN A 413 46.80 37.50 -45.12
C GLN A 413 45.54 36.66 -44.85
N SER A 414 44.53 36.72 -45.72
CA SER A 414 43.32 35.92 -45.62
C SER A 414 43.62 34.42 -45.76
N LYS A 415 44.50 34.03 -46.69
CA LYS A 415 45.00 32.65 -46.82
C LYS A 415 45.69 32.20 -45.52
N PHE A 416 46.65 32.97 -45.02
CA PHE A 416 47.33 32.66 -43.76
C PHE A 416 46.37 32.56 -42.56
N HIS A 417 45.37 33.44 -42.48
CA HIS A 417 44.37 33.40 -41.41
C HIS A 417 43.49 32.15 -41.49
N THR A 418 43.14 31.73 -42.71
CA THR A 418 42.37 30.51 -42.95
C THR A 418 43.17 29.28 -42.55
N GLU A 419 44.43 29.19 -42.96
CA GLU A 419 45.36 28.13 -42.56
C GLU A 419 45.56 28.09 -41.04
N TYR A 420 45.71 29.27 -40.39
CA TYR A 420 45.81 29.36 -38.94
C TYR A 420 44.55 28.84 -38.24
N LYS A 421 43.35 29.21 -38.72
CA LYS A 421 42.07 28.70 -38.17
C LYS A 421 41.96 27.19 -38.33
N GLN A 422 42.29 26.65 -39.51
CA GLN A 422 42.29 25.22 -39.77
C GLN A 422 43.27 24.49 -38.84
N ARG A 423 44.50 24.98 -38.70
CA ARG A 423 45.50 24.41 -37.79
C ARG A 423 45.04 24.44 -36.33
N ARG A 424 44.45 25.55 -35.88
CA ARG A 424 43.91 25.67 -34.52
C ARG A 424 42.75 24.70 -34.29
N ALA A 425 41.83 24.57 -35.25
CA ALA A 425 40.74 23.59 -35.19
C ALA A 425 41.27 22.16 -35.13
N ALA A 426 42.26 21.82 -35.97
CA ALA A 426 42.91 20.51 -35.96
C ALA A 426 43.52 20.19 -34.59
N ILE A 427 44.22 21.15 -33.95
CA ILE A 427 44.77 20.97 -32.60
C ILE A 427 43.67 20.71 -31.57
N ILE A 428 42.54 21.43 -31.64
CA ILE A 428 41.41 21.24 -30.72
C ILE A 428 40.82 19.83 -30.87
N ILE A 429 40.57 19.40 -32.12
CA ILE A 429 40.06 18.06 -32.43
C ILE A 429 41.03 16.99 -31.94
N GLN A 430 42.32 17.12 -32.27
CA GLN A 430 43.36 16.19 -31.83
C GLN A 430 43.43 16.10 -30.30
N ARG A 431 43.35 17.23 -29.57
CA ARG A 431 43.30 17.24 -28.10
C ARG A 431 42.05 16.57 -27.55
N ALA A 432 40.90 16.74 -28.19
CA ALA A 432 39.65 16.10 -27.79
C ALA A 432 39.71 14.59 -28.00
N VAL A 433 40.16 14.14 -29.17
CA VAL A 433 40.34 12.71 -29.50
C VAL A 433 41.35 12.05 -28.57
N ARG A 434 42.50 12.68 -28.30
CA ARG A 434 43.48 12.16 -27.33
C ARG A 434 42.91 12.03 -25.92
N ARG A 435 42.11 13.00 -25.46
CA ARG A 435 41.39 12.92 -24.17
C ARG A 435 40.37 11.78 -24.16
N TRP A 436 39.59 11.63 -25.23
CA TRP A 436 38.65 10.52 -25.39
C TRP A 436 39.38 9.18 -25.35
N LEU A 437 40.42 8.98 -26.17
CA LEU A 437 41.24 7.76 -26.17
C LEU A 437 41.84 7.46 -24.79
N LYS A 438 42.29 8.47 -24.04
CA LYS A 438 42.79 8.29 -22.67
C LYS A 438 41.69 7.80 -21.73
N ARG A 439 40.48 8.40 -21.80
CA ARG A 439 39.31 7.94 -21.03
C ARG A 439 38.86 6.54 -21.43
N THR A 440 38.87 6.22 -22.72
CA THR A 440 38.49 4.89 -23.21
C THR A 440 39.49 3.84 -22.73
N LYS A 441 40.80 4.10 -22.81
CA LYS A 441 41.84 3.19 -22.28
C LYS A 441 41.70 2.98 -20.77
N SER A 442 41.45 4.03 -19.98
CA SER A 442 41.24 3.90 -18.53
C SER A 442 39.96 3.13 -18.19
N ASN A 443 38.90 3.25 -18.99
CA ASN A 443 37.67 2.48 -18.82
C ASN A 443 37.81 1.02 -19.25
N ILE A 444 38.63 0.73 -20.26
CA ILE A 444 38.92 -0.65 -20.69
C ILE A 444 39.75 -1.40 -19.62
N SER A 445 40.65 -0.72 -18.90
CA SER A 445 41.41 -1.32 -17.79
C SER A 445 40.59 -1.58 -16.52
N LEU A 446 39.34 -1.10 -16.44
CA LEU A 446 38.48 -1.23 -15.26
C LEU A 446 37.60 -2.49 -15.29
N ILE A 447 37.65 -3.33 -16.33
CA ILE A 447 37.00 -4.66 -16.26
C ILE A 447 37.82 -5.50 -15.27
N PRO A 448 37.28 -5.83 -14.08
CA PRO A 448 38.00 -6.65 -13.13
C PRO A 448 38.22 -8.02 -13.75
N THR A 449 39.46 -8.50 -13.80
CA THR A 449 39.80 -9.87 -14.23
C THR A 449 39.04 -10.95 -13.46
N LYS A 450 38.46 -10.61 -12.30
CA LYS A 450 37.57 -11.45 -11.48
C LYS A 450 36.18 -11.70 -12.08
N LEU A 451 35.73 -10.90 -13.05
CA LEU A 451 34.46 -11.08 -13.78
C LEU A 451 34.61 -11.90 -15.06
N LYS A 452 35.82 -12.39 -15.36
CA LYS A 452 36.05 -13.36 -16.44
C LYS A 452 35.62 -14.74 -15.91
N PRO A 453 34.51 -15.33 -16.37
CA PRO A 453 34.12 -16.67 -15.94
C PRO A 453 35.26 -17.65 -16.27
N GLN A 454 35.65 -18.51 -15.32
CA GLN A 454 36.73 -19.50 -15.47
C GLN A 454 36.51 -20.48 -16.64
N THR A 455 35.30 -20.53 -17.21
CA THR A 455 34.88 -21.46 -18.25
C THR A 455 35.14 -20.98 -19.68
N LEU A 456 35.67 -19.77 -19.88
CA LEU A 456 36.08 -19.24 -21.20
C LEU A 456 37.62 -19.24 -21.34
N THR A 457 38.20 -20.44 -21.31
CA THR A 457 39.55 -20.71 -21.86
C THR A 457 39.55 -20.55 -23.38
N GLU A 458 40.68 -20.14 -23.96
CA GLU A 458 40.84 -19.93 -25.42
C GLU A 458 40.45 -21.18 -26.21
N GLU A 459 40.69 -22.37 -25.65
CA GLU A 459 40.27 -23.66 -26.19
C GLU A 459 38.74 -23.76 -26.34
N ARG A 460 37.98 -23.39 -25.31
CA ARG A 460 36.51 -23.45 -25.37
C ARG A 460 35.93 -22.43 -26.35
N ARG A 461 36.61 -21.30 -26.53
CA ARG A 461 36.28 -20.32 -27.56
C ARG A 461 36.42 -20.92 -28.95
N THR A 462 37.53 -21.62 -29.24
CA THR A 462 37.72 -22.28 -30.54
C THR A 462 36.66 -23.34 -30.83
N VAL A 463 36.27 -24.14 -29.82
CA VAL A 463 35.19 -25.15 -29.94
C VAL A 463 33.84 -24.51 -30.25
N VAL A 464 33.47 -23.43 -29.54
CA VAL A 464 32.21 -22.71 -29.81
C VAL A 464 32.24 -22.05 -31.19
N GLN A 465 33.40 -21.55 -31.62
CA GLN A 465 33.56 -20.99 -32.95
C GLN A 465 33.33 -22.04 -34.05
N GLN A 466 33.88 -23.25 -33.86
CA GLN A 466 33.64 -24.40 -34.73
C GLN A 466 32.16 -24.80 -34.75
N GLN A 467 31.50 -24.89 -33.59
CA GLN A 467 30.07 -25.17 -33.53
C GLN A 467 29.22 -24.13 -34.28
N ILE A 468 29.61 -22.86 -34.24
CA ILE A 468 28.93 -21.79 -34.98
C ILE A 468 29.19 -21.89 -36.48
N THR A 469 30.41 -22.24 -36.92
CA THR A 469 30.71 -22.44 -38.35
C THR A 469 29.98 -23.65 -38.89
N ASP A 470 30.00 -24.77 -38.18
CA ASP A 470 29.30 -26.00 -38.56
C ASP A 470 27.80 -25.76 -38.65
N TRP A 471 27.23 -25.05 -37.66
CA TRP A 471 25.81 -24.68 -37.70
C TRP A 471 25.47 -23.76 -38.88
N ARG A 472 26.36 -22.83 -39.24
CA ARG A 472 26.19 -21.93 -40.40
C ARG A 472 26.36 -22.65 -41.74
N GLU A 473 27.18 -23.68 -41.82
CA GLU A 473 27.30 -24.53 -43.01
C GLU A 473 26.04 -25.38 -43.19
N ILE A 474 25.56 -26.00 -42.12
CA ILE A 474 24.31 -26.79 -42.10
C ILE A 474 23.10 -25.91 -42.44
N HIS A 475 23.08 -24.66 -41.98
CA HIS A 475 21.99 -23.69 -42.24
C HIS A 475 22.36 -22.64 -43.29
N SER A 476 23.26 -22.99 -44.22
CA SER A 476 23.60 -22.10 -45.33
C SER A 476 22.37 -21.90 -46.21
N VAL A 477 21.76 -20.71 -46.08
CA VAL A 477 20.68 -20.28 -46.97
C VAL A 477 21.25 -20.30 -48.38
N LYS A 478 20.82 -21.26 -49.22
CA LYS A 478 21.05 -21.25 -50.66
C LYS A 478 20.59 -19.88 -51.16
N LYS A 479 21.53 -18.99 -51.45
CA LYS A 479 21.27 -17.80 -52.25
C LYS A 479 20.82 -18.32 -53.61
N THR A 480 19.51 -18.37 -53.82
CA THR A 480 18.92 -18.45 -55.15
C THR A 480 19.46 -17.27 -55.94
N GLY A 481 20.43 -17.55 -56.82
CA GLY A 481 20.89 -16.62 -57.82
C GLY A 481 19.72 -16.34 -58.76
N PHE A 482 19.22 -15.11 -58.71
CA PHE A 482 18.55 -14.52 -59.85
C PHE A 482 19.65 -14.13 -60.84
N LEU A 483 19.75 -14.89 -61.92
CA LEU A 483 20.23 -14.41 -63.22
C LEU A 483 19.01 -14.02 -64.04
#